data_AF-A0A7W0VGD9-F1
#
_entry.id   AF-A0A7W0VGD9-F1
#
_cell.length_a   1.000
_cell.length_b   1.000
_cell.length_c   1.000
_cell.angle_alpha   90.00
_cell.angle_beta   90.00
_cell.angle_gamma   90.00
#
_symmetry.space_group_name_H-M   'P 1'
#
loop_
_entity.id
_entity.type
_entity.pdbx_description
1 polymer ?
#
loop_
_entity_poly.entity_id
_entity_poly.type
_entity_poly.pdbx_seq_one_letter_code
_entity_poly.pdbx_strand_id
1 'polypeptide(L)' 'MTILIIVQSRDPHRQAEGLRAALGVTLRGGRVEVVIAEPLLTPLAERAATTLASFGHVVGADLSDALARADVVEVWT' A
#
# COMPACT_ATOMS: atom_id res chain seq x y z
N MET A 1 -11.57 6.66 -8.85
CA MET A 1 -10.58 5.65 -9.22
C MET A 1 -9.88 5.16 -7.96
N THR A 2 -10.00 3.87 -7.65
CA THR A 2 -9.37 3.19 -6.53
C THR A 2 -8.19 2.37 -7.04
N ILE A 3 -7.00 2.63 -6.50
CA ILE A 3 -5.79 1.89 -6.83
C ILE A 3 -5.43 1.03 -5.63
N LEU A 4 -5.37 -0.28 -5.86
CA LEU A 4 -4.93 -1.24 -4.86
C LEU A 4 -3.44 -1.51 -5.03
N ILE A 5 -2.67 -1.31 -3.97
CA ILE A 5 -1.27 -1.71 -3.88
C ILE A 5 -1.17 -2.94 -2.98
N ILE A 6 -0.64 -4.04 -3.50
CA ILE A 6 -0.38 -5.25 -2.73
C ILE A 6 1.12 -5.34 -2.48
N VAL A 7 1.52 -5.26 -1.22
CA VAL A 7 2.91 -5.45 -0.79
C VAL A 7 3.05 -6.87 -0.26
N GLN A 8 3.64 -7.75 -1.07
CA GLN A 8 3.81 -9.17 -0.80
C GLN A 8 5.30 -9.54 -0.80
N SER A 9 6.03 -9.01 0.19
CA SER A 9 7.45 -9.34 0.36
C SER A 9 7.80 -9.52 1.82
N ARG A 10 8.74 -10.45 2.07
CA ARG A 10 9.43 -10.60 3.37
C ARG A 10 10.74 -9.82 3.44
N ASP A 11 11.20 -9.29 2.31
CA ASP A 11 12.36 -8.41 2.26
C ASP A 11 11.97 -7.02 2.79
N PRO A 12 12.57 -6.56 3.90
CA PRO A 12 12.26 -5.25 4.50
C PRO A 12 12.49 -4.07 3.53
N HIS A 13 13.45 -4.18 2.60
CA HIS A 13 13.73 -3.13 1.63
C HIS A 13 12.64 -3.05 0.56
N ARG A 14 12.17 -4.20 0.08
CA ARG A 14 11.07 -4.29 -0.90
C ARG A 14 9.74 -3.83 -0.30
N GLN A 15 9.48 -4.15 0.96
CA GLN A 15 8.31 -3.63 1.67
C GLN A 15 8.32 -2.10 1.72
N ALA A 16 9.45 -1.50 2.12
CA ALA A 16 9.60 -0.06 2.18
C ALA A 16 9.53 0.60 0.80
N GLU A 17 9.99 -0.08 -0.26
CA GLU A 17 9.85 0.39 -1.64
C GLU A 17 8.39 0.38 -2.10
N GLY A 18 7.66 -0.72 -1.92
CA GLY A 18 6.25 -0.81 -2.30
C GLY A 18 5.37 0.25 -1.61
N LEU A 19 5.60 0.51 -0.32
CA LEU A 19 4.88 1.56 0.40
C LEU A 19 5.26 2.98 -0.05
N ARG A 20 6.53 3.22 -0.41
CA ARG A 20 6.93 4.51 -1.01
C ARG A 20 6.35 4.68 -2.42
N ALA A 21 6.24 3.61 -3.19
CA ALA A 21 5.57 3.64 -4.48
C ALA A 21 4.07 3.97 -4.31
N ALA A 22 3.40 3.36 -3.33
CA ALA A 22 2.02 3.69 -2.97
C ALA A 22 1.84 5.18 -2.64
N LEU A 23 2.78 5.80 -1.91
CA LEU A 23 2.79 7.25 -1.67
C LEU A 23 2.90 8.04 -2.97
N GLY A 24 3.79 7.65 -3.89
CA GLY A 24 3.92 8.30 -5.19
C GLY A 24 2.65 8.20 -6.05
N VAL A 25 1.93 7.08 -5.94
CA VAL A 25 0.67 6.84 -6.65
C VAL A 25 -0.45 7.79 -6.19
N THR A 26 -0.42 8.26 -4.94
CA THR A 26 -1.40 9.24 -4.43
C THR A 26 -1.45 10.52 -5.26
N LEU A 27 -0.32 10.91 -5.88
CA LEU A 27 -0.21 12.09 -6.74
C LEU A 27 -1.05 11.99 -8.02
N ARG A 28 -1.54 10.80 -8.38
CA ARG A 28 -2.43 10.57 -9.54
C ARG A 28 -3.90 10.93 -9.25
N GLY A 29 -4.22 11.40 -8.03
CA GLY A 29 -5.57 11.86 -7.66
C GLY A 29 -6.59 10.75 -7.37
N GLY A 30 -6.12 9.51 -7.21
CA GLY A 30 -6.96 8.34 -6.88
C GLY A 30 -7.00 8.03 -5.37
N ARG A 31 -7.99 7.25 -4.95
CA ARG A 31 -8.00 6.63 -3.62
C ARG A 31 -7.02 5.47 -3.65
N VAL A 32 -6.09 5.42 -2.70
CA VAL A 32 -5.17 4.29 -2.53
C VAL A 32 -5.68 3.38 -1.41
N GLU A 33 -5.73 2.08 -1.68
CA GLU A 33 -5.88 1.03 -0.67
C GLU A 33 -4.62 0.16 -0.70
N VAL A 34 -4.07 -0.18 0.46
CA VAL A 34 -2.86 -0.98 0.58
C VAL A 34 -3.14 -2.24 1.37
N VAL A 35 -2.84 -3.39 0.75
CA VAL A 35 -2.79 -4.69 1.42
C VAL A 35 -1.33 -4.98 1.76
N ILE A 36 -1.09 -5.36 3.01
CA ILE A 36 0.22 -5.75 3.49
C ILE A 36 0.14 -7.23 3.85
N ALA A 37 0.81 -8.09 3.08
CA ALA A 37 0.71 -9.54 3.25
C ALA A 37 1.53 -10.08 4.44
N GLU A 38 2.54 -9.33 4.89
CA GLU A 38 3.48 -9.70 5.93
C GLU A 38 3.68 -8.51 6.90
N PRO A 39 3.97 -8.71 8.20
CA PRO A 39 4.20 -7.60 9.13
C PRO A 39 5.25 -6.61 8.61
N LEU A 40 5.07 -5.32 8.90
CA LEU A 40 6.06 -4.29 8.55
C LEU A 40 7.32 -4.48 9.39
N LEU A 41 8.47 -4.60 8.71
CA LEU A 41 9.72 -4.96 9.36
C LEU A 41 10.66 -3.77 9.62
N THR A 42 10.31 -2.56 9.16
CA THR A 42 11.19 -1.38 9.31
C THR A 42 10.43 -0.13 9.75
N PRO A 43 11.08 0.78 10.51
CA PRO A 43 10.52 2.09 10.81
C PRO A 43 10.23 2.93 9.57
N LEU A 44 10.94 2.70 8.46
CA LEU A 44 10.68 3.40 7.20
C LEU A 44 9.34 2.96 6.58
N ALA A 45 9.08 1.65 6.59
CA ALA A 45 7.82 1.09 6.13
C ALA A 45 6.65 1.55 7.01
N GLU A 46 6.80 1.53 8.33
CA GLU A 46 5.82 2.06 9.28
C GLU A 46 5.51 3.54 9.01
N ARG A 47 6.54 4.39 8.88
CA ARG A 47 6.34 5.80 8.55
C ARG A 47 5.57 6.00 7.24
N ALA A 48 5.91 5.25 6.19
CA ALA A 48 5.20 5.35 4.91
C ALA A 48 3.72 4.95 5.04
N ALA A 49 3.43 3.86 5.77
CA ALA A 49 2.08 3.43 6.08
C ALA A 49 1.30 4.49 6.89
N THR A 50 1.92 5.07 7.91
CA THR A 50 1.32 6.17 8.70
C THR A 50 1.04 7.40 7.84
N THR A 51 1.95 7.77 6.94
CA THR A 51 1.75 8.91 6.02
C THR A 51 0.55 8.66 5.08
N LEU A 52 0.45 7.47 4.49
CA LEU A 52 -0.71 7.08 3.67
C LEU A 52 -2.01 7.22 4.44
N ALA A 53 -2.07 6.66 5.66
CA ALA A 53 -3.24 6.75 6.53
C ALA A 53 -3.58 8.21 6.87
N SER A 54 -2.57 9.06 7.12
CA SER A 54 -2.77 10.49 7.42
C SER A 54 -3.37 11.28 6.25
N PHE A 55 -3.18 10.82 5.02
CA PHE A 55 -3.80 11.38 3.81
C PHE A 55 -5.20 10.80 3.52
N GLY A 56 -5.73 9.96 4.41
CA GLY A 56 -7.05 9.35 4.25
C GLY A 56 -7.08 8.10 3.37
N HIS A 57 -5.91 7.51 3.08
CA HIS A 57 -5.82 6.24 2.37
C HIS A 57 -5.97 5.05 3.33
N VAL A 58 -6.40 3.90 2.80
CA VAL A 58 -6.58 2.69 3.61
C VAL A 58 -5.27 1.90 3.58
N VAL A 59 -4.76 1.54 4.74
CA VAL A 59 -3.58 0.67 4.88
C VAL A 59 -3.94 -0.52 5.76
N GLY A 60 -3.55 -1.72 5.33
CA GLY A 60 -3.99 -2.97 5.98
C GLY A 60 -5.43 -3.32 5.60
N ALA A 61 -5.85 -3.01 4.37
CA ALA A 61 -7.14 -3.43 3.87
C ALA A 61 -7.24 -4.96 3.81
N ASP A 62 -8.45 -5.51 3.99
CA ASP A 62 -8.71 -6.90 3.64
C ASP A 62 -8.53 -7.11 2.12
N LEU A 63 -7.83 -8.17 1.74
CA LEU A 63 -7.45 -8.42 0.35
C LEU A 63 -8.66 -8.64 -0.54
N SER A 64 -9.62 -9.46 -0.11
CA SER A 64 -10.79 -9.81 -0.91
C SER A 64 -11.66 -8.59 -1.14
N ASP A 65 -11.90 -7.84 -0.07
CA ASP A 65 -12.69 -6.61 -0.11
C ASP A 65 -12.04 -5.51 -0.96
N ALA A 66 -10.73 -5.33 -0.83
CA ALA A 66 -9.99 -4.33 -1.60
C ALA A 66 -9.94 -4.69 -3.10
N LEU A 67 -9.74 -5.97 -3.43
CA LEU A 67 -9.78 -6.44 -4.83
C LEU A 67 -11.13 -6.16 -5.48
N ALA A 68 -12.24 -6.37 -4.77
CA ALA A 68 -13.58 -6.12 -5.29
C ALA A 68 -13.86 -4.64 -5.61
N ARG A 69 -13.12 -3.71 -4.99
CA ARG A 69 -13.26 -2.25 -5.18
C ARG A 69 -12.20 -1.63 -6.10
N ALA A 70 -11.17 -2.37 -6.47
CA ALA A 70 -10.01 -1.84 -7.18
C ALA A 70 -10.31 -1.63 -8.67
N ASP A 71 -10.00 -0.44 -9.19
CA ASP A 71 -9.99 -0.17 -10.63
C ASP A 71 -8.64 -0.59 -11.26
N VAL A 72 -7.56 -0.48 -10.47
CA VAL A 72 -6.18 -0.82 -10.86
C VAL A 72 -5.52 -1.55 -9.69
N VAL A 73 -4.72 -2.58 -10.01
CA VAL A 73 -3.94 -3.34 -9.02
C VAL A 73 -2.46 -3.28 -9.40
N GLU A 74 -1.61 -2.88 -8.46
CA GLU A 74 -0.15 -2.99 -8.57
C GLU A 74 0.38 -3.95 -7.49
N VAL A 75 1.17 -4.94 -7.89
CA VAL A 75 1.73 -5.96 -6.99
C VAL A 75 3.23 -5.77 -6.85
N TRP A 76 3.70 -5.70 -5.61
CA TRP A 76 5.10 -5.52 -5.25
C TRP A 76 5.60 -6.75 -4.47
N THR A 77 6.52 -7.50 -5.06
CA THR A 77 7.10 -8.75 -4.52
C THR A 77 8.56 -8.61 -4.15
#